data_AF-A0A7J2ZG81-F1
#
_entry.id   AF-A0A7J2ZG81-F1
#
_cell.length_a   1.000
_cell.length_b   1.000
_cell.length_c   1.000
_cell.angle_alpha   90.00
_cell.angle_beta   90.00
_cell.angle_gamma   90.00
#
_symmetry.space_group_name_H-M   'P 1'
#
loop_
_entity.id
_entity.type
_entity.pdbx_description
1 polymer ?
#
loop_
_entity_poly.entity_id
_entity_poly.type
_entity_poly.pdbx_seq_one_letter_code
_entity_poly.pdbx_strand_id
1 'polypeptide(L)'
;MPNDGKIIVSVHCDVIWQAAHVKFVRRRGRRYYEGNLDNVVCVAAVLRSVMPRVRDRKVKFYFTNAEETTMKGARKVMRREGKALYIVIDVTQSARSSDVNVEWMQHVNRKALKRVLNRIPKLKVGFKTGHPDETAIYGRKYPTFSITLPLQGNMHGKSRVSFWKVKRFGLSLVEILRRIRMNYDRICEFQKSV
;
A
#
# COMPACT_ATOMS: atom_id res chain seq x y z
N MET A 1 -9.92 -1.03 25.41
CA MET A 1 -9.74 -2.35 24.78
C MET A 1 -8.26 -2.57 24.47
N PRO A 2 -7.68 -3.71 24.89
CA PRO A 2 -6.35 -4.13 24.48
C PRO A 2 -6.22 -4.10 22.96
N ASN A 3 -5.02 -3.85 22.47
CA ASN A 3 -4.75 -3.79 21.05
C ASN A 3 -4.71 -5.21 20.48
N ASP A 4 -5.75 -5.63 19.77
CA ASP A 4 -5.82 -7.01 19.29
C ASP A 4 -4.81 -7.36 18.18
N GLY A 5 -3.87 -6.48 17.84
CA GLY A 5 -2.91 -6.72 16.76
C GLY A 5 -3.56 -6.64 15.37
N LYS A 6 -4.68 -5.93 15.24
CA LYS A 6 -5.44 -5.83 13.99
C LYS A 6 -4.71 -4.96 12.98
N ILE A 7 -4.57 -5.47 11.76
CA ILE A 7 -3.98 -4.79 10.59
C ILE A 7 -5.06 -4.68 9.51
N ILE A 8 -5.31 -3.46 9.05
CA ILE A 8 -6.20 -3.16 7.93
C ILE A 8 -5.34 -2.78 6.73
N VAL A 9 -5.42 -3.59 5.67
CA VAL A 9 -4.77 -3.31 4.40
C VAL A 9 -5.83 -2.72 3.47
N SER A 10 -5.64 -1.47 3.06
CA SER A 10 -6.56 -0.72 2.20
C SER A 10 -5.94 -0.54 0.82
N VAL A 11 -6.71 -0.76 -0.23
CA VAL A 11 -6.28 -0.63 -1.63
C VAL A 11 -7.46 -0.06 -2.41
N HIS A 12 -7.35 1.14 -2.98
CA HIS A 12 -8.48 1.65 -3.75
C HIS A 12 -8.59 0.98 -5.11
N CYS A 13 -9.82 0.89 -5.61
CA CYS A 13 -10.16 0.24 -6.87
C CYS A 13 -10.91 1.18 -7.83
N ASP A 14 -11.20 2.40 -7.42
CA ASP A 14 -11.63 3.44 -8.35
C ASP A 14 -10.46 3.98 -9.16
N VAL A 15 -10.80 4.55 -10.31
CA VAL A 15 -9.89 5.19 -11.26
C VAL A 15 -10.52 6.51 -11.67
N ILE A 16 -9.70 7.50 -12.03
CA ILE A 16 -10.21 8.71 -12.67
C ILE A 16 -10.90 8.30 -13.99
N TRP A 17 -12.20 8.62 -14.11
CA TRP A 17 -13.16 8.12 -15.12
C TRP A 17 -12.68 8.16 -16.58
N GLN A 18 -11.73 9.04 -16.92
CA GLN A 18 -11.23 9.24 -18.28
C GLN A 18 -9.93 8.48 -18.61
N ALA A 19 -9.40 7.67 -17.68
CA ALA A 19 -8.03 7.17 -17.80
C ALA A 19 -7.89 5.64 -17.84
N ALA A 20 -8.98 4.87 -17.72
CA ALA A 20 -8.95 3.41 -17.54
C ALA A 20 -8.56 2.60 -18.80
N HIS A 21 -7.29 2.64 -19.19
CA HIS A 21 -6.77 1.83 -20.29
C HIS A 21 -5.47 1.13 -19.90
N VAL A 22 -5.56 0.00 -19.20
CA VAL A 22 -4.41 -0.88 -18.96
C VAL A 22 -4.25 -1.86 -20.11
N LYS A 23 -3.09 -1.83 -20.76
CA LYS A 23 -2.69 -2.79 -21.79
C LYS A 23 -1.53 -3.64 -21.28
N PHE A 24 -1.61 -4.94 -21.56
CA PHE A 24 -0.49 -5.84 -21.37
C PHE A 24 0.30 -5.93 -22.68
N VAL A 25 1.58 -5.56 -22.64
CA VAL A 25 2.43 -5.49 -23.84
C VAL A 25 3.69 -6.33 -23.67
N ARG A 26 4.14 -6.93 -24.79
CA ARG A 26 5.42 -7.65 -24.87
C ARG A 26 6.35 -6.88 -25.80
N ARG A 27 7.52 -6.48 -25.29
CA ARG A 27 8.56 -5.75 -26.06
C ARG A 27 9.92 -6.38 -25.81
N ARG A 28 10.63 -6.77 -26.88
CA ARG A 28 11.98 -7.37 -26.82
C ARG A 28 12.08 -8.49 -25.77
N GLY A 29 11.12 -9.43 -25.79
CA GLY A 29 11.04 -10.54 -24.82
C GLY A 29 10.56 -10.18 -23.40
N ARG A 30 10.44 -8.88 -23.06
CA ARG A 30 10.00 -8.40 -21.74
C ARG A 30 8.50 -8.08 -21.73
N ARG A 31 7.84 -8.30 -20.60
CA ARG A 31 6.39 -8.10 -20.38
C ARG A 31 6.14 -6.88 -19.50
N TYR A 32 5.21 -6.02 -19.91
CA TYR A 32 4.86 -4.78 -19.22
C TYR A 32 3.36 -4.57 -19.12
N TYR A 33 2.94 -3.87 -18.08
CA TYR A 33 1.67 -3.17 -18.03
C TYR A 33 1.92 -1.72 -18.45
N GLU A 34 1.13 -1.20 -19.39
CA GLU A 34 1.16 0.19 -19.86
C GLU A 34 -0.25 0.77 -19.79
N GLY A 35 -0.40 2.04 -19.37
CA GLY A 35 -1.73 2.66 -19.21
C GLY A 35 -1.84 3.56 -17.99
N ASN A 36 -3.07 3.92 -17.61
CA ASN A 36 -3.32 4.33 -16.22
C ASN A 36 -3.32 3.07 -15.35
N LEU A 37 -2.28 2.94 -14.54
CA LEU A 37 -2.07 1.79 -13.67
C LEU A 37 -2.60 2.03 -12.25
N ASP A 38 -2.95 3.27 -11.95
CA ASP A 38 -3.47 3.72 -10.68
C ASP A 38 -4.95 3.29 -10.53
N ASN A 39 -5.32 2.44 -9.58
CA ASN A 39 -4.47 1.56 -8.75
C ASN A 39 -4.69 0.08 -9.08
N VAL A 40 -5.17 -0.18 -10.30
CA VAL A 40 -5.50 -1.50 -10.85
C VAL A 40 -4.33 -2.49 -10.69
N VAL A 41 -3.09 -2.01 -10.83
CA VAL A 41 -1.92 -2.89 -10.74
C VAL A 41 -1.67 -3.40 -9.31
N CYS A 42 -1.90 -2.59 -8.28
CA CYS A 42 -1.75 -3.02 -6.90
C CYS A 42 -2.93 -3.89 -6.48
N VAL A 43 -4.16 -3.56 -6.91
CA VAL A 43 -5.33 -4.43 -6.74
C VAL A 43 -5.04 -5.83 -7.28
N ALA A 44 -4.53 -5.93 -8.51
CA ALA A 44 -4.15 -7.20 -9.11
C ALA A 44 -3.03 -7.91 -8.34
N ALA A 45 -2.01 -7.18 -7.87
CA ALA A 45 -0.93 -7.75 -7.07
C ALA A 45 -1.44 -8.31 -5.74
N VAL A 46 -2.32 -7.59 -5.05
CA VAL A 46 -2.91 -7.99 -3.77
C VAL A 46 -3.77 -9.24 -3.93
N LEU A 47 -4.69 -9.24 -4.90
CA LEU A 47 -5.58 -10.38 -5.17
C LEU A 47 -4.79 -11.64 -5.57
N ARG A 48 -3.79 -11.52 -6.46
CA ARG A 48 -3.08 -12.70 -7.00
C ARG A 48 -1.92 -13.18 -6.14
N SER A 49 -1.24 -12.27 -5.44
CA SER A 49 0.00 -12.59 -4.74
C SER A 49 -0.13 -12.56 -3.22
N VAL A 50 -0.89 -11.60 -2.69
CA VAL A 50 -0.88 -11.30 -1.24
C VAL A 50 -1.95 -12.09 -0.50
N MET A 51 -3.22 -11.89 -0.84
CA MET A 51 -4.34 -12.51 -0.12
C MET A 51 -4.24 -14.05 -0.04
N PRO A 52 -3.82 -14.79 -1.09
CA PRO A 52 -3.68 -16.25 -0.99
C PRO A 52 -2.59 -16.73 0.00
N ARG A 53 -1.62 -15.85 0.32
CA ARG A 53 -0.45 -16.16 1.16
C ARG A 53 -0.57 -15.61 2.58
N VAL A 54 -1.41 -14.60 2.79
CA VAL A 54 -1.67 -14.00 4.11
C VAL A 54 -2.94 -14.61 4.69
N ARG A 55 -2.79 -15.69 5.47
CA ARG A 55 -3.91 -16.41 6.13
C ARG A 55 -4.20 -15.94 7.56
N ASP A 56 -3.65 -14.82 7.99
CA ASP A 56 -3.82 -14.30 9.35
C ASP A 56 -5.18 -13.58 9.48
N ARG A 57 -6.05 -14.08 10.38
CA ARG A 57 -7.39 -13.51 10.66
C ARG A 57 -7.35 -12.07 11.18
N LYS A 58 -6.21 -11.60 11.69
CA LYS A 58 -6.01 -10.22 12.15
C LYS A 58 -5.64 -9.26 11.02
N VAL A 59 -5.32 -9.77 9.83
CA VAL A 59 -5.07 -8.97 8.63
C VAL A 59 -6.32 -8.99 7.77
N LYS A 60 -6.97 -7.83 7.61
CA LYS A 60 -8.15 -7.68 6.74
C LYS A 60 -7.81 -6.83 5.54
N PHE A 61 -8.28 -7.23 4.37
CA PHE A 61 -8.12 -6.50 3.12
C PHE A 61 -9.42 -5.77 2.77
N TYR A 62 -9.30 -4.50 2.40
CA TYR A 62 -10.38 -3.65 1.96
C TYR A 62 -10.07 -3.08 0.58
N PHE A 63 -10.99 -3.27 -0.36
CA PHE A 63 -10.97 -2.60 -1.65
C PHE A 63 -11.89 -1.39 -1.57
N THR A 64 -11.32 -0.20 -1.60
CA THR A 64 -12.01 1.07 -1.32
C THR A 64 -12.34 1.81 -2.61
N ASN A 65 -13.31 2.71 -2.55
CA ASN A 65 -13.72 3.52 -3.68
C ASN A 65 -13.71 5.02 -3.35
N ALA A 66 -13.79 5.81 -4.41
CA ALA A 66 -13.80 7.26 -4.40
C ALA A 66 -12.58 7.86 -3.71
N GLU A 67 -11.44 7.17 -3.73
CA GLU A 67 -10.14 7.67 -3.28
C GLU A 67 -9.80 8.95 -4.05
N GLU A 68 -9.92 8.89 -5.37
CA GLU A 68 -9.57 9.92 -6.36
C GLU A 68 -10.40 11.21 -6.28
N THR A 69 -11.40 11.25 -5.39
CA THR A 69 -12.34 12.39 -5.28
C THR A 69 -12.59 12.77 -3.84
N THR A 70 -13.13 11.84 -3.04
CA THR A 70 -13.71 12.16 -1.74
C THR A 70 -13.09 11.37 -0.61
N MET A 71 -12.34 10.30 -0.85
CA MET A 71 -11.91 9.31 0.15
C MET A 71 -13.07 8.63 0.91
N LYS A 72 -14.26 8.52 0.28
CA LYS A 72 -15.47 7.97 0.94
C LYS A 72 -15.27 6.53 1.42
N GLY A 73 -14.59 5.70 0.62
CA GLY A 73 -14.23 4.34 0.97
C GLY A 73 -13.41 4.27 2.25
N ALA A 74 -12.29 5.01 2.30
CA ALA A 74 -11.41 5.06 3.48
C ALA A 74 -12.16 5.49 4.76
N ARG A 75 -12.99 6.53 4.68
CA ARG A 75 -13.80 6.96 5.84
C ARG A 75 -14.78 5.89 6.33
N LYS A 76 -15.34 5.08 5.42
CA LYS A 76 -16.23 3.95 5.78
C LYS A 76 -15.44 2.84 6.48
N VAL A 77 -14.26 2.49 5.97
CA VAL A 77 -13.39 1.47 6.58
C VAL A 77 -12.96 1.90 7.98
N MET A 78 -12.49 3.15 8.14
CA MET A 78 -12.05 3.67 9.44
C MET A 78 -13.16 3.64 10.49
N ARG A 79 -14.40 4.03 10.12
CA ARG A 79 -15.57 3.96 11.01
C ARG A 79 -15.92 2.53 11.41
N ARG A 80 -15.80 1.57 10.48
CA ARG A 80 -16.14 0.16 10.72
C ARG A 80 -15.11 -0.56 11.59
N GLU A 81 -13.83 -0.38 11.30
CA GLU A 81 -12.77 -1.20 11.91
C GLU A 81 -12.18 -0.58 13.18
N GLY A 82 -12.25 0.75 13.33
CA GLY A 82 -11.82 1.46 14.52
C GLY A 82 -10.32 1.37 14.75
N LYS A 83 -9.92 1.00 15.98
CA LYS A 83 -8.52 0.92 16.40
C LYS A 83 -7.78 -0.23 15.70
N ALA A 84 -6.86 0.12 14.80
CA ALA A 84 -6.02 -0.83 14.05
C ALA A 84 -4.74 -0.14 13.53
N LEU A 85 -3.80 -0.93 13.00
CA LEU A 85 -2.76 -0.43 12.12
C LEU A 85 -3.31 -0.40 10.69
N TYR A 86 -3.29 0.76 10.05
CA TYR A 86 -3.74 0.94 8.67
C TYR A 86 -2.54 0.95 7.73
N ILE A 87 -2.62 0.17 6.65
CA ILE A 87 -1.60 0.07 5.62
C ILE A 87 -2.29 0.34 4.29
N VAL A 88 -1.95 1.44 3.64
CA VAL A 88 -2.49 1.79 2.32
C VAL A 88 -1.58 1.23 1.24
N ILE A 89 -2.11 0.52 0.26
CA ILE A 89 -1.35 0.03 -0.89
C ILE A 89 -1.68 0.88 -2.09
N ASP A 90 -0.67 1.50 -2.66
CA ASP A 90 -0.85 2.45 -3.75
C ASP A 90 0.30 2.41 -4.77
N VAL A 91 0.23 3.20 -5.81
CA VAL A 91 1.31 3.45 -6.74
C VAL A 91 2.05 4.73 -6.36
N THR A 92 3.27 4.89 -6.87
CA THR A 92 4.04 6.13 -6.66
C THR A 92 4.94 6.43 -7.84
N GLN A 93 5.24 7.70 -8.05
CA GLN A 93 6.26 8.11 -9.04
C GLN A 93 7.66 8.24 -8.43
N SER A 94 7.77 8.11 -7.11
CA SER A 94 9.01 8.29 -6.36
C SER A 94 9.87 7.04 -6.30
N ALA A 95 11.18 7.21 -6.12
CA ALA A 95 12.12 6.12 -5.88
C ALA A 95 12.06 4.97 -6.92
N ARG A 96 11.87 5.29 -8.21
CA ARG A 96 11.60 4.35 -9.33
C ARG A 96 12.53 3.12 -9.43
N SER A 97 13.74 3.18 -8.88
CA SER A 97 14.71 2.09 -8.85
C SER A 97 14.44 1.00 -7.80
N SER A 98 13.61 1.25 -6.78
CA SER A 98 13.11 0.22 -5.86
C SER A 98 11.97 -0.58 -6.49
N ASP A 99 11.71 -1.77 -5.95
CA ASP A 99 10.54 -2.57 -6.31
C ASP A 99 9.32 -2.22 -5.44
N VAL A 100 9.55 -1.71 -4.23
CA VAL A 100 8.53 -1.32 -3.26
C VAL A 100 9.04 -0.17 -2.40
N ASN A 101 8.14 0.73 -1.99
CA ASN A 101 8.44 1.80 -1.04
C ASN A 101 7.52 1.71 0.18
N VAL A 102 7.98 2.24 1.31
CA VAL A 102 7.16 2.55 2.49
C VAL A 102 7.25 4.04 2.76
N GLU A 103 6.11 4.71 2.76
CA GLU A 103 6.00 6.17 2.86
C GLU A 103 4.87 6.60 3.81
N TRP A 104 4.74 7.90 4.06
CA TRP A 104 3.65 8.51 4.86
C TRP A 104 3.40 7.91 6.26
N MET A 105 4.47 7.62 6.98
CA MET A 105 4.42 7.10 8.35
C MET A 105 3.85 8.11 9.36
N GLN A 106 2.66 7.81 9.89
CA GLN A 106 1.93 8.56 10.91
C GLN A 106 1.63 7.65 12.10
N HIS A 107 1.86 8.14 13.33
CA HIS A 107 1.59 7.40 14.57
C HIS A 107 2.22 5.98 14.59
N VAL A 108 3.42 5.85 14.04
CA VAL A 108 4.21 4.61 14.03
C VAL A 108 5.64 4.90 14.45
N ASN A 109 6.24 3.95 15.17
CA ASN A 109 7.64 4.00 15.54
C ASN A 109 8.51 3.79 14.29
N ARG A 110 8.90 4.89 13.65
CA ARG A 110 9.66 4.88 12.39
C ARG A 110 10.99 4.13 12.51
N LYS A 111 11.67 4.23 13.66
CA LYS A 111 12.94 3.54 13.91
C LYS A 111 12.74 2.03 13.97
N ALA A 112 11.71 1.57 14.68
CA ALA A 112 11.34 0.16 14.74
C ALA A 112 10.90 -0.35 13.36
N LEU A 113 10.02 0.36 12.66
CA LEU A 113 9.55 -0.04 11.33
C LEU A 113 10.70 -0.17 10.32
N LYS A 114 11.59 0.82 10.25
CA LYS A 114 12.79 0.76 9.39
C LYS A 114 13.70 -0.42 9.74
N ARG A 115 13.87 -0.74 11.03
CA ARG A 115 14.67 -1.89 11.47
C ARG A 115 14.01 -3.23 11.10
N VAL A 116 12.71 -3.36 11.30
CA VAL A 116 11.93 -4.57 11.00
C VAL A 116 11.94 -4.87 9.50
N LEU A 117 11.77 -3.82 8.68
CA LEU A 117 11.75 -3.93 7.23
C LEU A 117 13.15 -3.90 6.60
N ASN A 118 14.20 -3.72 7.40
CA ASN A 118 15.57 -3.80 6.92
C ASN A 118 15.83 -5.17 6.28
N ARG A 119 16.65 -5.23 5.24
CA ARG A 119 16.98 -6.46 4.48
C ARG A 119 15.88 -7.00 3.56
N ILE A 120 14.75 -6.32 3.36
CA ILE A 120 13.86 -6.66 2.24
C ILE A 120 14.49 -6.13 0.94
N PRO A 121 14.84 -7.00 -0.04
CA PRO A 121 15.54 -6.56 -1.24
C PRO A 121 14.73 -5.52 -2.01
N LYS A 122 15.42 -4.46 -2.47
CA LYS A 122 14.82 -3.37 -3.26
C LYS A 122 13.62 -2.69 -2.59
N LEU A 123 13.51 -2.77 -1.25
CA LEU A 123 12.61 -1.95 -0.46
C LEU A 123 13.29 -0.64 -0.05
N LYS A 124 12.55 0.45 -0.18
CA LYS A 124 12.95 1.78 0.28
C LYS A 124 11.95 2.27 1.34
N VAL A 125 12.44 2.81 2.45
CA VAL A 125 11.61 3.23 3.60
C VAL A 125 11.93 4.69 3.94
N GLY A 126 10.91 5.53 4.15
CA GLY A 126 11.09 6.86 4.75
C GLY A 126 11.04 8.05 3.79
N PHE A 127 10.28 7.94 2.70
CA PHE A 127 10.07 9.06 1.77
C PHE A 127 8.69 9.68 2.03
N LYS A 128 8.55 10.98 1.78
CA LYS A 128 7.27 11.69 1.81
C LYS A 128 6.95 12.09 0.38
N THR A 129 5.90 11.53 -0.19
CA THR A 129 5.34 12.01 -1.46
C THR A 129 4.37 13.16 -1.15
N GLY A 130 4.11 14.06 -2.09
CA GLY A 130 3.36 15.29 -1.80
C GLY A 130 1.84 15.14 -1.82
N HIS A 131 1.31 13.98 -2.20
CA HIS A 131 -0.12 13.81 -2.49
C HIS A 131 -0.88 13.20 -1.31
N PRO A 132 -2.02 13.80 -0.91
CA PRO A 132 -2.90 13.22 0.10
C PRO A 132 -3.67 12.03 -0.49
N ASP A 133 -3.39 10.84 0.04
CA ASP A 133 -4.09 9.59 -0.25
C ASP A 133 -4.95 9.15 0.97
N GLU A 134 -5.41 7.90 0.99
CA GLU A 134 -6.11 7.33 2.15
C GLU A 134 -5.31 7.40 3.46
N THR A 135 -3.97 7.50 3.42
CA THR A 135 -3.16 7.63 4.63
C THR A 135 -3.45 8.94 5.37
N ALA A 136 -3.88 10.00 4.66
CA ALA A 136 -4.28 11.26 5.26
C ALA A 136 -5.64 11.17 6.00
N ILE A 137 -6.43 10.13 5.74
CA ILE A 137 -7.68 9.85 6.47
C ILE A 137 -7.38 9.02 7.71
N TYR A 138 -6.72 7.87 7.55
CA TYR A 138 -6.44 6.95 8.65
C TYR A 138 -5.46 7.55 9.66
N GLY A 139 -4.42 8.23 9.14
CA GLY A 139 -3.35 8.83 9.92
C GLY A 139 -3.78 9.97 10.83
N ARG A 140 -5.02 10.48 10.74
CA ARG A 140 -5.54 11.47 11.70
C ARG A 140 -5.75 10.90 13.11
N LYS A 141 -5.95 9.58 13.21
CA LYS A 141 -6.34 8.93 14.47
C LYS A 141 -5.56 7.66 14.78
N TYR A 142 -5.04 6.99 13.76
CA TYR A 142 -4.49 5.64 13.91
C TYR A 142 -3.09 5.51 13.30
N PRO A 143 -2.26 4.59 13.82
CA PRO A 143 -1.02 4.16 13.19
C PRO A 143 -1.24 3.84 11.73
N THR A 144 -0.53 4.53 10.84
CA THR A 144 -0.75 4.46 9.40
C THR A 144 0.56 4.64 8.62
N PHE A 145 0.70 3.94 7.51
CA PHE A 145 1.67 4.24 6.46
C PHE A 145 1.19 3.66 5.14
N SER A 146 1.81 4.05 4.03
CA SER A 146 1.56 3.44 2.72
C SER A 146 2.72 2.55 2.29
N ILE A 147 2.39 1.49 1.55
CA ILE A 147 3.33 0.65 0.82
C ILE A 147 3.05 0.80 -0.66
N THR A 148 3.97 1.41 -1.39
CA THR A 148 3.70 1.86 -2.76
C THR A 148 4.54 1.13 -3.81
N LEU A 149 3.96 0.93 -4.99
CA LEU A 149 4.61 0.39 -6.18
C LEU A 149 5.16 1.53 -7.04
N PRO A 150 6.49 1.64 -7.23
CA PRO A 150 7.03 2.70 -8.06
C PRO A 150 6.80 2.46 -9.55
N LEU A 151 6.13 3.40 -10.23
CA LEU A 151 5.84 3.39 -11.66
C LEU A 151 6.76 4.33 -12.44
N GLN A 152 6.89 4.06 -13.75
CA GLN A 152 7.45 5.01 -14.71
C GLN A 152 6.31 5.77 -15.40
N GLY A 153 6.47 7.07 -15.67
CA GLY A 153 5.46 7.89 -16.36
C GLY A 153 4.56 8.67 -15.41
N ASN A 154 3.32 8.99 -15.85
CA ASN A 154 2.32 9.75 -15.09
C ASN A 154 1.35 8.81 -14.37
N MET A 155 1.16 8.92 -13.04
CA MET A 155 0.32 7.98 -12.27
C MET A 155 -1.14 8.01 -12.73
N HIS A 156 -1.74 9.19 -12.91
CA HIS A 156 -3.09 9.37 -13.45
C HIS A 156 -3.16 9.37 -14.99
N GLY A 157 -2.06 8.99 -15.66
CA GLY A 157 -1.94 9.06 -17.11
C GLY A 157 -1.20 7.86 -17.66
N LYS A 158 -0.42 8.06 -18.74
CA LYS A 158 0.36 6.97 -19.33
C LYS A 158 1.55 6.63 -18.43
N SER A 159 1.43 5.51 -17.74
CA SER A 159 2.49 4.90 -16.94
C SER A 159 2.84 3.51 -17.44
N ARG A 160 3.96 2.99 -16.94
CA ARG A 160 4.47 1.66 -17.27
C ARG A 160 5.14 1.02 -16.08
N VAL A 161 4.93 -0.29 -15.96
CA VAL A 161 5.67 -1.14 -15.03
C VAL A 161 5.91 -2.52 -15.61
N SER A 162 7.09 -3.10 -15.35
CA SER A 162 7.38 -4.47 -15.79
C SER A 162 6.56 -5.48 -15.00
N PHE A 163 6.08 -6.53 -15.66
CA PHE A 163 5.38 -7.65 -15.02
C PHE A 163 6.16 -8.23 -13.83
N TRP A 164 7.48 -8.41 -14.01
CA TRP A 164 8.35 -8.94 -12.95
C TRP A 164 8.43 -8.04 -11.72
N LYS A 165 8.38 -6.71 -11.91
CA LYS A 165 8.35 -5.76 -10.80
C LYS A 165 7.04 -5.88 -10.00
N VAL A 166 5.90 -6.01 -10.68
CA VAL A 166 4.59 -6.25 -10.02
C VAL A 166 4.60 -7.57 -9.23
N LYS A 167 5.18 -8.63 -9.82
CA LYS A 167 5.34 -9.92 -9.12
C LYS A 167 6.22 -9.79 -7.87
N ARG A 168 7.38 -9.13 -7.98
CA ARG A 168 8.29 -8.91 -6.83
C ARG A 168 7.64 -8.02 -5.78
N PHE A 169 6.92 -6.99 -6.17
CA PHE A 169 6.13 -6.15 -5.27
C PHE A 169 5.14 -6.98 -4.45
N GLY A 170 4.32 -7.84 -5.09
CA GLY A 170 3.40 -8.72 -4.37
C GLY A 170 4.08 -9.66 -3.38
N LEU A 171 5.25 -10.22 -3.73
CA LEU A 171 6.03 -11.06 -2.81
C LEU A 171 6.61 -10.25 -1.64
N SER A 172 7.12 -9.05 -1.91
CA SER A 172 7.59 -8.13 -0.88
C SER A 172 6.46 -7.71 0.07
N LEU A 173 5.25 -7.48 -0.43
CA LEU A 173 4.08 -7.17 0.41
C LEU A 173 3.78 -8.29 1.42
N VAL A 174 3.82 -9.56 0.98
CA VAL A 174 3.63 -10.70 1.88
C VAL A 174 4.67 -10.70 2.98
N GLU A 175 5.95 -10.50 2.63
CA GLU A 175 7.03 -10.47 3.60
C GLU A 175 6.93 -9.26 4.56
N ILE A 176 6.58 -8.08 4.04
CA ILE A 176 6.36 -6.87 4.83
C ILE A 176 5.26 -7.13 5.87
N LEU A 177 4.09 -7.62 5.44
CA LEU A 177 2.96 -7.91 6.32
C LEU A 177 3.33 -8.95 7.38
N ARG A 178 4.06 -10.02 7.01
CA ARG A 178 4.55 -11.03 7.96
C ARG A 178 5.42 -10.40 9.04
N ARG A 179 6.39 -9.57 8.65
CA ARG A 179 7.31 -8.93 9.60
C ARG A 179 6.64 -7.91 10.51
N ILE A 180 5.71 -7.12 9.96
CA ILE A 180 4.89 -6.19 10.75
C ILE A 180 4.08 -6.97 11.77
N ARG A 181 3.41 -8.05 11.34
CA ARG A 181 2.58 -8.86 12.22
C ARG A 181 3.36 -9.43 13.41
N MET A 182 4.60 -9.86 13.18
CA MET A 182 5.51 -10.36 14.22
C MET A 182 6.05 -9.25 15.15
N ASN A 183 5.97 -7.99 14.76
CA ASN A 183 6.52 -6.84 15.49
C ASN A 183 5.47 -5.75 15.76
N TYR A 184 4.18 -6.12 15.77
CA TYR A 184 3.07 -5.17 15.78
C TYR A 184 3.18 -4.14 16.91
N ASP A 185 3.37 -4.61 18.14
CA ASP A 185 3.41 -3.75 19.32
C ASP A 185 4.63 -2.80 19.33
N ARG A 186 5.72 -3.18 18.65
CA ARG A 186 6.90 -2.33 18.51
C ARG A 186 6.73 -1.24 17.46
N ILE A 187 5.82 -1.45 16.50
CA ILE A 187 5.61 -0.55 15.36
C ILE A 187 4.52 0.46 15.67
N CYS A 188 3.44 0.05 16.32
CA CYS A 188 2.27 0.90 16.48
C CYS A 188 2.37 1.85 17.68
N GLU A 189 2.21 3.15 17.43
CA GLU A 189 2.13 4.18 18.47
C GLU A 189 0.69 4.70 18.55
N PHE A 190 -0.17 4.00 19.30
CA PHE A 190 -1.52 4.50 19.51
C PHE A 190 -1.46 5.67 20.48
N GLN A 191 -1.99 6.83 20.06
CA GLN A 191 -2.23 7.93 20.99
C GLN A 191 -3.11 7.41 22.13
N LYS A 192 -2.72 7.70 23.38
CA LYS A 192 -3.59 7.44 24.53
C LYS A 192 -4.86 8.24 24.28
N SER A 193 -6.01 7.56 24.21
CA SER A 193 -7.31 8.21 24.12
C SER A 193 -7.42 9.20 25.28
N VAL A 194 -7.66 10.47 24.96
CA VAL A 194 -8.13 11.49 25.91
C VAL A 194 -9.51 11.07 26.40
#